data_AF-A0A9E1NC94-F1
#
_entry.id   AF-A0A9E1NC94-F1
#
_cell.length_a   1.000
_cell.length_b   1.000
_cell.length_c   1.000
_cell.angle_alpha   90.00
_cell.angle_beta   90.00
_cell.angle_gamma   90.00
#
_symmetry.space_group_name_H-M   'P 1'
#
loop_
_entity.id
_entity.type
_entity.pdbx_description
1 polymer ?
#
loop_
_entity_poly.entity_id
_entity_poly.type
_entity_poly.pdbx_seq_one_letter_code
_entity_poly.pdbx_strand_id
1 'polypeptide(L)'
;MKISLITPAGKQSKNGNRTTAERWARLLRRSGHRVRIDTEYDGRATDLLIALHARHSAAAAQLYREQVPNGPLLVGLGGTDVNTFLKTERAATLATMTMADGLICLHDLIAR
;
A
#
# COMPACT_ATOMS: atom_id res chain seq x y z
N MET A 1 -5.99 -15.12 -7.16
CA MET A 1 -5.37 -13.87 -7.64
C MET A 1 -3.91 -13.77 -7.24
N LYS A 2 -3.09 -13.09 -8.05
CA LYS A 2 -1.74 -12.61 -7.76
C LYS A 2 -1.84 -11.22 -7.13
N ILE A 3 -1.26 -11.03 -5.96
CA ILE A 3 -1.29 -9.78 -5.20
C ILE A 3 0.14 -9.31 -4.95
N SER A 4 0.43 -8.09 -5.36
CA SER A 4 1.65 -7.37 -4.99
C SER A 4 1.36 -6.52 -3.76
N LEU A 5 1.95 -6.88 -2.63
CA LEU A 5 1.83 -6.16 -1.36
C LEU A 5 3.10 -5.35 -1.12
N ILE A 6 3.02 -4.05 -1.38
CA ILE A 6 4.13 -3.11 -1.21
C ILE A 6 4.16 -2.60 0.23
N THR A 7 5.35 -2.58 0.82
CA THR A 7 5.58 -2.05 2.17
C THR A 7 6.87 -1.25 2.20
N PRO A 8 6.94 -0.09 2.87
CA PRO A 8 8.18 0.66 2.97
C PRO A 8 9.25 -0.03 3.85
N ALA A 9 8.97 -1.23 4.34
CA ALA A 9 9.80 -1.95 5.29
C ALA A 9 10.45 -3.20 4.67
N GLY A 10 11.78 -3.18 4.59
CA GLY A 10 12.58 -4.31 4.11
C GLY A 10 12.42 -5.59 4.95
N LYS A 11 12.92 -6.71 4.43
CA LYS A 11 12.68 -8.07 4.95
C LYS A 11 13.05 -8.31 6.42
N GLN A 12 14.04 -7.58 6.94
CA GLN A 12 14.52 -7.73 8.32
C GLN A 12 14.08 -6.57 9.22
N SER A 13 13.20 -5.69 8.73
CA SER A 13 12.73 -4.55 9.51
C SER A 13 11.86 -5.00 10.67
N LYS A 14 12.13 -4.47 11.86
CA LYS A 14 11.29 -4.65 13.05
C LYS A 14 10.16 -3.62 13.15
N ASN A 15 9.94 -2.82 12.09
CA ASN A 15 8.91 -1.80 12.12
C ASN A 15 7.49 -2.38 11.98
N GLY A 16 6.49 -1.58 12.36
CA GLY A 16 5.09 -1.98 12.31
C GLY A 16 4.62 -2.34 10.89
N ASN A 17 5.08 -1.61 9.87
CA ASN A 17 4.68 -1.82 8.48
C ASN A 17 5.09 -3.20 7.96
N ARG A 18 6.27 -3.71 8.37
CA ARG A 18 6.70 -5.05 8.00
C ARG A 18 5.81 -6.11 8.62
N THR A 19 5.55 -5.97 9.93
CA THR A 19 4.70 -6.89 10.68
C THR A 19 3.29 -6.93 10.08
N THR A 20 2.73 -5.77 9.72
CA THR A 20 1.44 -5.66 9.04
C THR A 20 1.46 -6.39 7.70
N ALA A 21 2.46 -6.14 6.85
CA ALA A 21 2.57 -6.79 5.55
C ALA A 21 2.61 -8.32 5.65
N GLU A 22 3.38 -8.86 6.59
CA GLU A 22 3.50 -10.31 6.78
C GLU A 22 2.21 -10.94 7.31
N ARG A 23 1.52 -10.26 8.24
CA ARG A 23 0.21 -10.71 8.75
C ARG A 23 -0.84 -10.70 7.65
N TRP A 24 -0.92 -9.64 6.85
CA TRP A 24 -1.85 -9.52 5.73
C TRP A 24 -1.57 -10.56 4.65
N ALA A 25 -0.30 -10.74 4.27
CA ALA A 25 0.08 -11.78 3.31
C ALA A 25 -0.31 -13.17 3.79
N ARG A 26 -0.17 -13.47 5.09
CA ARG A 26 -0.61 -14.75 5.66
C ARG A 26 -2.13 -14.93 5.54
N LEU A 27 -2.91 -13.90 5.89
CA LEU A 27 -4.37 -13.92 5.77
C LEU A 27 -4.81 -14.16 4.32
N LEU A 28 -4.31 -13.34 3.39
CA LEU A 28 -4.63 -13.42 1.97
C LEU A 28 -4.21 -14.75 1.35
N ARG A 29 -3.05 -15.31 1.73
CA ARG A 29 -2.62 -16.64 1.29
C ARG A 29 -3.54 -17.74 1.79
N ARG A 30 -4.02 -17.68 3.03
CA ARG A 30 -5.01 -18.63 3.55
C ARG A 30 -6.34 -18.58 2.79
N SER A 31 -6.70 -17.41 2.25
CA SER A 31 -7.85 -17.26 1.37
C SER A 31 -7.61 -17.70 -0.08
N GLY A 32 -6.46 -18.33 -0.39
CA GLY A 32 -6.16 -18.89 -1.72
C GLY A 32 -5.46 -17.93 -2.69
N HIS A 33 -4.98 -16.76 -2.23
CA HIS A 33 -4.26 -15.82 -3.08
C HIS A 33 -2.75 -16.07 -3.09
N ARG A 34 -2.08 -15.75 -4.21
CA ARG A 34 -0.63 -15.70 -4.31
C ARG A 34 -0.16 -14.30 -3.98
N VAL A 35 0.51 -14.12 -2.84
CA VAL A 35 0.95 -12.80 -2.36
C VAL A 35 2.46 -12.70 -2.40
N ARG A 36 2.96 -11.62 -2.99
CA ARG A 36 4.37 -11.21 -2.95
C ARG A 36 4.52 -9.95 -2.11
N ILE A 37 5.51 -9.92 -1.23
CA ILE A 37 5.82 -8.75 -0.40
C ILE A 37 7.14 -8.17 -0.89
N ASP A 38 7.11 -6.92 -1.35
CA ASP A 38 8.29 -6.18 -1.80
C ASP A 38 8.27 -4.74 -1.26
N THR A 39 9.42 -4.08 -1.33
CA THR A 39 9.54 -2.65 -0.97
C THR A 39 9.23 -1.72 -2.13
N GLU A 40 9.33 -2.24 -3.35
CA GLU A 40 9.14 -1.50 -4.59
C GLU A 40 8.26 -2.32 -5.54
N TYR A 41 7.53 -1.64 -6.41
CA TYR A 41 6.84 -2.28 -7.51
C TYR A 41 7.77 -2.36 -8.71
N ASP A 42 7.98 -3.56 -9.23
CA ASP A 42 8.93 -3.87 -10.31
C ASP A 42 8.25 -4.07 -11.67
N GLY A 43 6.97 -3.70 -11.79
CA GLY A 43 6.20 -3.84 -13.02
C GLY A 43 5.73 -5.26 -13.34
N ARG A 44 5.95 -6.24 -12.46
CA ARG A 44 5.46 -7.60 -12.68
C ARG A 44 3.93 -7.64 -12.65
N ALA A 45 3.37 -8.36 -13.62
CA ALA A 45 1.93 -8.59 -13.73
C ALA A 45 1.31 -9.08 -12.41
N THR A 46 0.33 -8.33 -11.92
CA THR A 46 -0.42 -8.59 -10.69
C THR A 46 -1.90 -8.28 -10.92
N ASP A 47 -2.79 -9.02 -10.27
CA ASP A 47 -4.24 -8.81 -10.40
C ASP A 47 -4.72 -7.68 -9.47
N LEU A 48 -3.95 -7.41 -8.40
CA LEU A 48 -4.20 -6.36 -7.40
C LEU A 48 -2.85 -5.87 -6.84
N LEU A 49 -2.72 -4.55 -6.66
CA LEU A 49 -1.65 -3.95 -5.85
C LEU A 49 -2.22 -3.41 -4.53
N ILE A 50 -1.60 -3.79 -3.41
CA ILE A 50 -1.88 -3.22 -2.09
C ILE A 50 -0.63 -2.47 -1.65
N ALA A 51 -0.72 -1.16 -1.49
CA ALA A 51 0.37 -0.32 -1.02
C ALA A 51 0.18 0.06 0.44
N LEU A 52 1.05 -0.39 1.33
CA LEU A 52 1.06 0.06 2.73
C LEU A 52 1.81 1.38 2.83
N HIS A 53 1.25 2.30 3.59
CA HIS A 53 1.74 3.64 3.83
C HIS A 53 1.72 4.53 2.57
N ALA A 54 0.76 5.45 2.49
CA ALA A 54 0.51 6.28 1.30
C ALA A 54 1.75 7.07 0.90
N ARG A 55 2.36 7.80 1.83
CA ARG A 55 3.52 8.63 1.51
C ARG A 55 4.71 7.81 1.04
N HIS A 56 5.09 6.75 1.74
CA HIS A 56 6.30 6.00 1.42
C HIS A 56 6.13 5.05 0.23
N SER A 57 4.91 4.62 -0.09
CA SER A 57 4.64 3.78 -1.26
C SER A 57 4.20 4.56 -2.50
N ALA A 58 4.29 5.90 -2.49
CA ALA A 58 3.85 6.77 -3.57
C ALA A 58 4.44 6.39 -4.93
N ALA A 59 5.75 6.14 -5.01
CA ALA A 59 6.43 5.77 -6.25
C ALA A 59 5.90 4.44 -6.83
N ALA A 60 5.63 3.45 -5.97
CA ALA A 60 5.07 2.17 -6.40
C ALA A 60 3.62 2.31 -6.89
N ALA A 61 2.81 3.12 -6.22
CA ALA A 61 1.44 3.40 -6.63
C ALA A 61 1.39 4.12 -7.98
N GLN A 62 2.24 5.15 -8.16
CA GLN A 62 2.35 5.88 -9.41
C GLN A 62 2.77 4.97 -10.57
N LEU A 63 3.87 4.22 -10.40
CA LEU A 63 4.34 3.30 -11.44
C LEU A 63 3.29 2.25 -11.81
N TYR A 64 2.53 1.77 -10.82
CA TYR A 64 1.43 0.84 -11.08
C TYR A 64 0.29 1.48 -11.87
N ARG A 65 -0.11 2.73 -11.54
CA ARG A 65 -1.11 3.47 -12.32
C ARG A 65 -0.65 3.74 -13.75
N GLU A 66 0.61 4.09 -13.96
CA GLU A 66 1.14 4.33 -15.31
C GLU A 66 1.09 3.08 -16.18
N GLN A 67 1.39 1.90 -15.61
CA GLN A 67 1.38 0.64 -16.34
C GLN A 67 0.00 0.00 -16.48
N VAL A 68 -0.86 0.19 -15.48
CA VAL A 68 -2.19 -0.41 -15.40
C VAL A 68 -3.20 0.67 -14.94
N PRO A 69 -3.58 1.62 -15.83
CA PRO A 69 -4.38 2.79 -15.44
C PRO A 69 -5.67 2.46 -14.68
N ASN A 70 -6.33 1.36 -15.06
CA ASN A 70 -7.59 0.89 -14.48
C ASN A 70 -7.42 -0.38 -13.62
N GLY A 71 -6.19 -0.70 -13.21
CA GLY A 71 -5.93 -1.86 -12.37
C GLY A 71 -6.50 -1.67 -10.95
N PRO A 72 -6.74 -2.72 -10.15
CA PRO A 72 -7.15 -2.54 -8.76
C PRO A 72 -5.98 -2.09 -7.86
N LEU A 73 -6.08 -0.93 -7.19
CA LEU A 73 -5.13 -0.41 -6.19
C LEU A 73 -5.82 -0.11 -4.87
N LEU A 74 -5.36 -0.77 -3.81
CA LEU A 74 -5.72 -0.45 -2.43
C LEU A 74 -4.53 0.21 -1.72
N VAL A 75 -4.79 1.25 -0.94
CA VAL A 75 -3.77 1.93 -0.13
C VAL A 75 -4.11 1.82 1.35
N GLY A 76 -3.23 1.20 2.13
CA GLY A 76 -3.34 1.16 3.58
C GLY A 76 -2.63 2.34 4.22
N LEU A 77 -3.35 3.13 5.02
CA LEU A 77 -2.78 4.32 5.66
C LEU A 77 -2.05 3.97 6.96
N GLY A 78 -0.81 4.41 7.08
CA GLY A 78 -0.06 4.38 8.33
C GLY A 78 -0.50 5.52 9.26
N GLY A 79 -0.26 5.36 10.57
CA GLY A 79 -0.54 6.43 11.54
C GLY A 79 0.22 7.72 11.22
N THR A 80 1.41 7.60 10.65
CA THR A 80 2.24 8.71 10.18
C THR A 80 1.71 9.37 8.91
N ASP A 81 1.00 8.66 8.02
CA ASP A 81 0.33 9.31 6.88
C ASP A 81 -0.66 10.35 7.38
N VAL A 82 -1.50 9.95 8.36
CA VAL A 82 -2.56 10.80 8.89
C VAL A 82 -2.03 11.90 9.80
N ASN A 83 -1.17 11.54 10.77
CA ASN A 83 -0.79 12.45 11.84
C ASN A 83 0.39 13.36 11.49
N THR A 84 1.19 12.99 10.47
CA THR A 84 2.43 13.67 10.10
C THR A 84 2.42 14.09 8.63
N PHE A 85 2.34 13.15 7.69
CA PHE A 85 2.60 13.44 6.28
C PHE A 85 1.48 14.20 5.57
N LEU A 86 0.22 14.09 6.00
CA LEU A 86 -0.85 14.99 5.55
C LEU A 86 -0.59 16.47 5.92
N LYS A 87 0.27 16.74 6.90
CA LYS A 87 0.69 18.09 7.31
C LYS A 87 1.99 18.51 6.64
N THR A 88 2.99 17.64 6.59
CA THR A 88 4.35 17.98 6.14
C THR A 88 4.58 17.73 4.64
N GLU A 89 3.92 16.74 4.06
CA GLU A 89 4.11 16.26 2.69
C GLU A 89 2.76 16.01 2.01
N ARG A 90 1.85 16.98 2.19
CA ARG A 90 0.42 16.88 1.87
C ARG A 90 0.16 16.48 0.42
N ALA A 91 0.82 17.15 -0.53
CA ALA A 91 0.58 16.92 -1.96
C ALA A 91 0.90 15.48 -2.38
N ALA A 92 2.07 14.96 -2.01
CA ALA A 92 2.47 13.59 -2.33
C ALA A 92 1.60 12.53 -1.64
N THR A 93 1.25 12.78 -0.37
CA THR A 93 0.39 11.88 0.40
C THR A 93 -1.02 11.82 -0.19
N LEU A 94 -1.63 12.98 -0.47
CA LEU A 94 -2.95 13.06 -1.09
C LEU A 94 -2.96 12.50 -2.50
N ALA A 95 -1.94 12.75 -3.33
CA ALA A 95 -1.86 12.18 -4.67
C ALA A 95 -1.95 10.65 -4.65
N THR A 96 -1.25 10.00 -3.71
CA THR A 96 -1.31 8.54 -3.55
C THR A 96 -2.68 8.07 -3.07
N MET A 97 -3.29 8.80 -2.14
CA MET A 97 -4.65 8.50 -1.66
C MET A 97 -5.70 8.62 -2.77
N THR A 98 -5.59 9.66 -3.60
CA THR A 98 -6.51 9.90 -4.73
C THR A 98 -6.38 8.86 -5.83
N MET A 99 -5.18 8.31 -6.06
CA MET A 99 -4.98 7.23 -7.03
C MET A 99 -5.61 5.90 -6.60
N ALA A 100 -5.95 5.73 -5.32
CA ALA A 100 -6.44 4.46 -4.80
C ALA A 100 -7.92 4.23 -5.13
N ASP A 101 -8.27 3.01 -5.51
CA ASP A 101 -9.66 2.57 -5.65
C ASP A 101 -10.31 2.32 -4.27
N GLY A 102 -9.49 2.14 -3.23
CA GLY A 102 -9.94 2.01 -1.86
C GLY A 102 -8.85 2.31 -0.84
N LEU A 103 -9.24 2.97 0.25
CA LEU A 103 -8.37 3.28 1.38
C LEU A 103 -8.67 2.33 2.54
N ILE A 104 -7.61 1.76 3.13
CA ILE A 104 -7.69 0.99 4.36
C ILE A 104 -7.18 1.88 5.49
N CYS A 105 -8.11 2.36 6.31
CA CYS A 105 -7.85 3.30 7.39
C CYS A 105 -7.71 2.59 8.75
N LEU A 106 -7.06 3.25 9.71
CA LEU A 106 -6.93 2.75 11.08
C LEU A 106 -8.26 2.75 11.84
N HIS A 107 -9.13 3.73 11.55
CA HIS A 107 -10.46 3.89 12.12
C HIS A 107 -11.34 4.74 11.19
N ASP A 108 -12.64 4.79 11.47
CA ASP A 108 -13.66 5.45 10.67
C ASP A 108 -13.51 6.99 10.63
N LEU A 109 -12.94 7.61 11.66
CA LEU A 109 -12.73 9.08 11.67
C LEU A 109 -11.76 9.61 10.61
N ILE A 110 -11.03 8.76 9.87
CA ILE A 110 -10.11 9.20 8.80
C ILE A 110 -10.86 9.52 7.49
N ALA A 111 -12.00 8.86 7.25
CA ALA A 111 -12.77 8.98 6.01
C ALA A 111 -13.91 10.00 6.10
N ARG A 112 -13.93 10.83 7.15
CA ARG A 112 -14.95 11.85 7.38
C ARG A 112 -14.53 13.21 6.85
#